data_AF-A0A1L7AL66-F1
#
_entry.id   AF-A0A1L7AL66-F1
#
_cell.length_a   1.000
_cell.length_b   1.000
_cell.length_c   1.000
_cell.angle_alpha   90.00
_cell.angle_beta   90.00
_cell.angle_gamma   90.00
#
_symmetry.space_group_name_H-M   'P 1'
#
loop_
_entity.id
_entity.type
_entity.pdbx_description
1 polymer ?
#
loop_
_entity_poly.entity_id
_entity_poly.type
_entity_poly.pdbx_seq_one_letter_code
_entity_poly.pdbx_strand_id
1 'polypeptide(L)'
;MPVDVPVLHAEIRALLKAVREEGRSLVRQWEGSLHQPDFRPGAENLACYLALRHRDLRPLQRPLMLLGLSSLGRLESRVLPVLESVERALAALAGRPAEEPLVSPAAFFEGERRLAERTRAVLGPASPQRPVHLLVTCPSEAADDPAFMRKLAERGVEAVRINCAHDGREAWQRMIAHVRTAEAATGRRMKVIMDLGGPKIRTGEVRVAGAHRVAEGDRLVVTAPGGIGAVAPEGVRASVECTLGGVLGMVRPGERLFIDDGKLGASIERVEPWGVVARVTAAAGGSVKLKPEKGINFPDTDLHCAALTDQDRQDLDFVAQHADGIGYSFVQSAQDVALLQEELERRRPDDWRSLSLILKIETTRAVRALPAILTRAAGQQPTAIMIARGDLAVEIGFARMAEMQEEILWLGEAAHVPVIWATQVLERLIKKGAPSRGEMTDAAMAARAECVMLNKGPYLHRAIAELDSLLGRMDEHQHKKTPRLRRLRSW
;
A
#
# COMPACT_ATOMS: atom_id res chain seq x y z
N MET A 1 -16.16 -38.01 -12.33
CA MET A 1 -17.07 -37.95 -13.50
C MET A 1 -16.35 -37.28 -14.64
N PRO A 2 -16.55 -37.67 -15.90
CA PRO A 2 -15.99 -36.96 -17.05
C PRO A 2 -16.46 -35.49 -17.03
N VAL A 3 -15.59 -34.57 -17.47
CA VAL A 3 -15.96 -33.16 -17.58
C VAL A 3 -16.95 -33.02 -18.73
N ASP A 4 -18.15 -32.51 -18.45
CA ASP A 4 -19.14 -32.17 -19.47
C ASP A 4 -18.75 -30.85 -20.13
N VAL A 5 -18.10 -30.95 -21.29
CA VAL A 5 -17.57 -29.79 -22.03
C VAL A 5 -18.68 -28.81 -22.44
N PRO A 6 -19.83 -29.24 -23.00
CA PRO A 6 -20.97 -28.36 -23.26
C PRO A 6 -21.47 -27.58 -22.04
N VAL A 7 -21.58 -28.22 -20.88
CA VAL A 7 -22.01 -27.55 -19.64
C VAL A 7 -20.97 -26.51 -19.20
N LEU A 8 -19.69 -26.89 -19.15
CA LEU A 8 -18.61 -25.97 -18.76
C LEU A 8 -18.47 -24.80 -19.73
N HIS A 9 -18.69 -25.03 -21.03
CA HIS A 9 -18.74 -23.99 -22.05
C HIS A 9 -19.86 -22.98 -21.77
N ALA A 10 -21.07 -23.47 -21.47
CA ALA A 10 -22.21 -22.61 -21.12
C ALA A 10 -21.96 -21.79 -19.85
N GLU A 11 -21.34 -22.38 -18.82
CA GLU A 11 -20.95 -21.68 -17.59
C GLU A 11 -19.94 -20.55 -17.85
N ILE A 12 -18.88 -20.82 -18.61
CA ILE A 12 -17.88 -19.80 -18.96
C ILE A 12 -18.48 -18.70 -19.83
N ARG A 13 -19.36 -19.04 -20.78
CA ARG A 13 -20.06 -18.05 -21.60
C ARG A 13 -20.99 -17.17 -20.76
N ALA A 14 -21.73 -17.75 -19.81
CA ALA A 14 -22.57 -17.00 -18.88
C ALA A 14 -21.72 -16.07 -17.99
N LEU A 15 -20.59 -16.57 -17.49
CA LEU A 15 -19.64 -15.79 -16.70
C LEU A 15 -19.09 -14.61 -17.50
N LEU A 16 -18.62 -14.83 -18.73
CA LEU A 16 -18.10 -13.80 -19.61
C LEU A 16 -19.13 -12.69 -19.87
N LYS A 17 -20.38 -13.08 -20.15
CA LYS A 17 -21.48 -12.12 -20.35
C LYS A 17 -21.72 -11.27 -19.09
N ALA A 18 -21.82 -11.91 -17.93
CA ALA A 18 -22.08 -11.23 -16.67
C ALA A 18 -20.94 -10.27 -16.29
N VAL A 19 -19.68 -10.71 -16.45
CA VAL A 19 -18.49 -9.88 -16.20
C VAL A 19 -18.46 -8.64 -17.11
N ARG A 20 -18.79 -8.79 -18.40
CA ARG A 20 -18.88 -7.65 -19.34
C ARG A 20 -20.00 -6.68 -18.98
N GLU A 21 -21.17 -7.17 -18.56
CA GLU A 21 -22.32 -6.33 -18.21
C GLU A 21 -22.08 -5.56 -16.91
N GLU A 22 -21.65 -6.26 -15.85
CA GLU A 22 -21.33 -5.65 -14.55
C GLU A 22 -20.12 -4.73 -14.64
N GLY A 23 -19.08 -5.13 -15.37
CA GLY A 23 -17.90 -4.30 -15.62
C GLY A 23 -18.27 -2.97 -16.28
N ARG A 24 -19.09 -3.00 -17.34
CA ARG A 24 -19.61 -1.75 -17.96
C ARG A 24 -20.46 -0.93 -17.01
N SER A 25 -21.20 -1.55 -16.09
CA SER A 25 -21.95 -0.83 -15.06
C SER A 25 -21.03 -0.10 -14.09
N LEU A 26 -19.96 -0.76 -13.62
CA LEU A 26 -18.97 -0.16 -12.72
C LEU A 26 -18.20 0.99 -13.40
N VAL A 27 -17.76 0.83 -14.65
CA VAL A 27 -17.08 1.90 -15.40
C VAL A 27 -17.97 3.15 -15.52
N ARG A 28 -19.27 2.98 -15.78
CA ARG A 28 -20.23 4.09 -15.81
C ARG A 28 -20.32 4.85 -14.49
N GLN A 29 -20.15 4.17 -13.35
CA GLN A 29 -20.11 4.82 -12.04
C GLN A 29 -18.83 5.65 -11.83
N TRP A 30 -17.74 5.29 -12.52
CA TRP A 30 -16.45 5.97 -12.43
C TRP A 30 -16.22 7.02 -13.52
N GLU A 31 -17.12 7.15 -14.48
CA GLU A 31 -16.96 7.99 -15.67
C GLU A 31 -16.60 9.45 -15.32
N GLY A 32 -17.20 10.00 -14.27
CA GLY A 32 -16.91 11.35 -13.76
C GLY A 32 -15.53 11.53 -13.12
N SER A 33 -14.72 10.47 -13.03
CA SER A 33 -13.35 10.50 -12.51
C SER A 33 -12.29 10.09 -13.54
N LEU A 34 -12.69 9.58 -14.72
CA LEU A 34 -11.78 9.06 -15.75
C LEU A 34 -11.40 10.14 -16.77
N HIS A 35 -10.72 11.19 -16.31
CA HIS A 35 -10.32 12.32 -17.16
C HIS A 35 -9.02 12.06 -17.95
N GLN A 36 -8.14 11.19 -17.46
CA GLN A 36 -6.93 10.72 -18.14
C GLN A 36 -7.25 9.58 -19.11
N PRO A 37 -7.15 9.80 -20.44
CA PRO A 37 -7.46 8.77 -21.44
C PRO A 37 -6.62 7.51 -21.26
N ASP A 38 -5.35 7.68 -20.84
CA ASP A 38 -4.40 6.57 -20.66
C ASP A 38 -4.79 5.61 -19.54
N PHE A 39 -5.61 6.03 -18.57
CA PHE A 39 -6.03 5.18 -17.46
C PHE A 39 -7.27 4.32 -17.79
N ARG A 40 -8.11 4.73 -18.74
CA ARG A 40 -9.40 4.06 -19.01
C ARG A 40 -9.30 2.54 -19.21
N PRO A 41 -8.35 1.98 -19.98
CA PRO A 41 -8.23 0.53 -20.12
C PRO A 41 -7.94 -0.21 -18.81
N GLY A 42 -7.19 0.43 -17.90
CA GLY A 42 -6.92 -0.10 -16.56
C GLY A 42 -8.19 -0.08 -15.70
N ALA A 43 -8.98 1.00 -15.77
CA ALA A 43 -10.27 1.08 -15.08
C ALA A 43 -11.26 0.03 -15.59
N GLU A 44 -11.36 -0.16 -16.90
CA GLU A 44 -12.23 -1.18 -17.52
C GLU A 44 -11.84 -2.59 -17.11
N ASN A 45 -10.55 -2.89 -17.12
CA ASN A 45 -10.05 -4.20 -16.69
C ASN A 45 -10.25 -4.42 -15.19
N LEU A 46 -10.01 -3.41 -14.34
CA LEU A 46 -10.32 -3.45 -12.90
C LEU A 46 -11.81 -3.70 -12.65
N ALA A 47 -12.70 -3.02 -13.37
CA ALA A 47 -14.14 -3.23 -13.26
C ALA A 47 -14.54 -4.67 -13.59
N CYS A 48 -13.99 -5.22 -14.68
CA CYS A 48 -14.19 -6.62 -15.04
C CYS A 48 -13.61 -7.57 -13.98
N TYR A 49 -12.46 -7.23 -13.39
CA TYR A 49 -11.83 -8.03 -12.33
C TYR A 49 -12.71 -8.08 -11.08
N LEU A 50 -13.25 -6.94 -10.64
CA LEU A 50 -14.16 -6.87 -9.50
C LEU A 50 -15.45 -7.67 -9.76
N ALA A 51 -16.06 -7.47 -10.94
CA ALA A 51 -17.22 -8.26 -11.34
C ALA A 51 -16.91 -9.77 -11.28
N LEU A 52 -15.78 -10.20 -11.84
CA LEU A 52 -15.36 -11.60 -11.78
C LEU A 52 -15.16 -12.09 -10.33
N ARG A 53 -14.49 -11.30 -9.48
CA ARG A 53 -14.09 -11.69 -8.12
C ARG A 53 -15.20 -11.61 -7.08
N HIS A 54 -16.38 -11.08 -7.41
CA HIS A 54 -17.59 -11.25 -6.61
C HIS A 54 -18.19 -12.67 -6.68
N ARG A 55 -17.52 -13.59 -7.38
CA ARG A 55 -17.95 -14.99 -7.58
C ARG A 55 -16.88 -15.95 -7.09
N ASP A 56 -17.31 -17.10 -6.59
CA ASP A 56 -16.39 -18.21 -6.31
C ASP A 56 -16.05 -18.95 -7.60
N LEU A 57 -14.81 -18.78 -8.08
CA LEU A 57 -14.34 -19.40 -9.32
C LEU A 57 -13.81 -20.83 -9.12
N ARG A 58 -13.58 -21.28 -7.87
CA ARG A 58 -12.94 -22.57 -7.56
C ARG A 58 -13.63 -23.77 -8.23
N PRO A 59 -14.98 -23.83 -8.35
CA PRO A 59 -15.66 -24.92 -9.05
C PRO A 59 -15.23 -25.06 -10.52
N LEU A 60 -14.86 -23.97 -11.19
CA LEU A 60 -14.47 -23.97 -12.60
C LEU A 60 -13.01 -24.39 -12.84
N GLN A 61 -12.13 -24.19 -11.85
CA GLN A 61 -10.68 -24.28 -12.07
C GLN A 61 -10.20 -25.71 -12.38
N ARG A 62 -10.66 -26.70 -11.61
CA ARG A 62 -10.25 -28.10 -11.82
C ARG A 62 -10.76 -28.67 -13.14
N PRO A 63 -12.06 -28.50 -13.51
CA PRO A 63 -12.55 -28.89 -14.82
C PRO A 63 -11.75 -28.27 -15.98
N LEU A 64 -11.45 -26.96 -15.91
CA LEU A 64 -10.63 -26.28 -16.92
C LEU A 64 -9.21 -26.89 -17.03
N MET A 65 -8.57 -27.14 -15.90
CA MET A 65 -7.22 -27.74 -15.86
C MET A 65 -7.20 -29.17 -16.43
N LEU A 66 -8.24 -29.97 -16.20
CA LEU A 66 -8.36 -31.32 -16.78
C LEU A 66 -8.41 -31.30 -18.32
N LEU A 67 -8.91 -30.20 -18.90
CA LEU A 67 -8.92 -29.96 -20.34
C LEU A 67 -7.66 -29.26 -20.86
N GLY A 68 -6.65 -29.04 -20.00
CA GLY A 68 -5.42 -28.32 -20.35
C GLY A 68 -5.60 -26.81 -20.51
N LEU A 69 -6.73 -26.25 -20.06
CA LEU A 69 -7.05 -24.83 -20.17
C LEU A 69 -6.56 -24.03 -18.96
N SER A 70 -6.56 -22.70 -19.09
CA SER A 70 -6.26 -21.77 -18.00
C SER A 70 -7.16 -22.02 -16.79
N SER A 71 -6.58 -22.07 -15.59
CA SER A 71 -7.32 -22.13 -14.32
C SER A 71 -7.90 -20.78 -13.88
N LEU A 72 -7.83 -19.76 -14.74
CA LEU A 72 -8.22 -18.37 -14.45
C LEU A 72 -7.38 -17.70 -13.34
N GLY A 73 -6.31 -18.33 -12.88
CA GLY A 73 -5.51 -17.84 -11.74
C GLY A 73 -4.46 -16.77 -12.07
N ARG A 74 -4.36 -16.31 -13.33
CA ARG A 74 -3.33 -15.36 -13.82
C ARG A 74 -3.91 -14.35 -14.83
N LEU A 75 -5.12 -13.87 -14.56
CA LEU A 75 -5.89 -13.04 -15.48
C LEU A 75 -5.99 -11.58 -15.07
N GLU A 76 -5.42 -11.19 -13.92
CA GLU A 76 -5.59 -9.89 -13.28
C GLU A 76 -5.49 -8.76 -14.29
N SER A 77 -4.39 -8.70 -15.04
CA SER A 77 -4.12 -7.65 -16.03
C SER A 77 -4.90 -7.76 -17.35
N ARG A 78 -5.72 -8.79 -17.55
CA ARG A 78 -6.37 -9.12 -18.84
C ARG A 78 -7.59 -10.04 -18.66
N VAL A 79 -8.57 -9.57 -17.92
CA VAL A 79 -9.72 -10.37 -17.51
C VAL A 79 -10.50 -10.91 -18.70
N LEU A 80 -10.98 -10.02 -19.58
CA LEU A 80 -11.78 -10.41 -20.74
C LEU A 80 -10.99 -11.24 -21.76
N PRO A 81 -9.75 -10.86 -22.16
CA PRO A 81 -8.96 -11.68 -23.09
C PRO A 81 -8.76 -13.12 -22.63
N VAL A 82 -8.55 -13.36 -21.33
CA VAL A 82 -8.41 -14.72 -20.79
C VAL A 82 -9.74 -15.48 -20.84
N LEU A 83 -10.85 -14.87 -20.42
CA LEU A 83 -12.16 -15.50 -20.45
C LEU A 83 -12.60 -15.84 -21.89
N GLU A 84 -12.39 -14.93 -22.83
CA GLU A 84 -12.64 -15.13 -24.26
C GLU A 84 -11.79 -16.27 -24.83
N SER A 85 -10.51 -16.33 -24.45
CA SER A 85 -9.61 -17.41 -24.88
C SER A 85 -10.06 -18.77 -24.37
N VAL A 86 -10.53 -18.85 -23.11
CA VAL A 86 -11.06 -20.08 -22.51
C VAL A 86 -12.40 -20.48 -23.12
N GLU A 87 -13.33 -19.52 -23.30
CA GLU A 87 -14.63 -19.76 -23.94
C GLU A 87 -14.46 -20.33 -25.35
N ARG A 88 -13.58 -19.73 -26.14
CA ARG A 88 -13.27 -20.17 -27.51
C ARG A 88 -12.68 -21.57 -27.54
N ALA A 89 -11.77 -21.89 -26.61
CA ALA A 89 -11.18 -23.23 -26.52
C ALA A 89 -12.24 -24.29 -26.17
N LEU A 90 -13.15 -23.97 -25.23
CA LEU A 90 -14.27 -24.83 -24.89
C LEU A 90 -15.27 -24.99 -26.05
N ALA A 91 -15.55 -23.91 -26.80
CA ALA A 91 -16.38 -23.96 -28.00
C ALA A 91 -15.81 -24.93 -29.04
N ALA A 92 -14.49 -24.85 -29.28
CA ALA A 92 -13.79 -25.77 -30.19
C ALA A 92 -13.83 -27.22 -29.70
N LEU A 93 -13.60 -27.47 -28.41
CA LEU A 93 -13.73 -28.81 -27.80
C LEU A 93 -15.16 -29.35 -27.87
N ALA A 94 -16.17 -28.47 -27.89
CA ALA A 94 -17.58 -28.82 -28.09
C ALA A 94 -17.98 -28.95 -29.57
N GLY A 95 -17.03 -28.89 -30.52
CA GLY A 95 -17.28 -29.01 -31.95
C GLY A 95 -17.98 -27.81 -32.58
N ARG A 96 -17.93 -26.63 -31.95
CA ARG A 96 -18.52 -25.39 -32.47
C ARG A 96 -17.47 -24.57 -33.24
N PRO A 97 -17.84 -23.91 -34.35
CA PRO A 97 -16.92 -23.06 -35.11
C PRO A 97 -16.50 -21.84 -34.29
N ALA A 98 -15.25 -21.41 -34.46
CA ALA A 98 -14.78 -20.15 -33.88
C ALA A 98 -15.29 -18.98 -34.74
N GLU A 99 -16.04 -18.06 -34.14
CA GLU A 99 -16.64 -16.92 -34.85
C GLU A 99 -15.67 -15.75 -35.06
N GLU A 100 -14.67 -15.57 -34.18
CA GLU A 100 -13.73 -14.45 -34.21
C GLU A 100 -12.25 -14.90 -34.14
N PRO A 101 -11.32 -14.16 -34.77
CA PRO A 101 -9.89 -14.44 -34.70
C PRO A 101 -9.32 -14.18 -33.30
N LEU A 102 -8.23 -14.88 -32.96
CA LEU A 102 -7.48 -14.64 -31.74
C LEU A 102 -6.90 -13.21 -31.71
N VAL A 103 -6.96 -12.58 -30.53
CA VAL A 103 -6.17 -11.36 -30.28
C VAL A 103 -4.68 -11.65 -30.44
N SER A 104 -3.93 -10.68 -30.95
CA SER A 104 -2.48 -10.80 -31.10
C SER A 104 -1.81 -10.96 -29.73
N PRO A 105 -0.64 -11.62 -29.64
CA PRO A 105 0.10 -11.71 -28.37
C PRO A 105 0.36 -10.34 -27.73
N ALA A 106 0.66 -9.32 -28.54
CA ALA A 106 0.87 -7.95 -28.05
C ALA A 106 -0.40 -7.38 -27.39
N ALA A 107 -1.58 -7.58 -28.00
CA ALA A 107 -2.86 -7.16 -27.43
C ALA A 107 -3.23 -7.96 -26.17
N PHE A 108 -2.94 -9.26 -26.16
CA PHE A 108 -3.22 -10.13 -25.00
C PHE A 108 -2.41 -9.72 -23.77
N PHE A 109 -1.12 -9.40 -23.94
CA PHE A 109 -0.23 -9.01 -22.84
C PHE A 109 -0.17 -7.50 -22.58
N GLU A 110 -1.09 -6.74 -23.16
CA GLU A 110 -1.08 -5.27 -23.10
C GLU A 110 -1.11 -4.71 -21.67
N GLY A 111 -1.89 -5.32 -20.78
CA GLY A 111 -1.98 -4.89 -19.39
C GLY A 111 -0.65 -4.93 -18.62
N GLU A 112 0.23 -5.88 -18.94
CA GLU A 112 1.57 -5.94 -18.33
C GLU A 112 2.45 -4.78 -18.81
N ARG A 113 2.36 -4.43 -20.09
CA ARG A 113 3.11 -3.29 -20.65
C ARG A 113 2.67 -1.98 -20.01
N ARG A 114 1.35 -1.77 -19.88
CA ARG A 114 0.76 -0.59 -19.22
C ARG A 114 1.21 -0.48 -17.76
N LEU A 115 1.22 -1.60 -17.04
CA LEU A 115 1.70 -1.65 -15.67
C LEU A 115 3.18 -1.21 -15.61
N ALA A 116 4.05 -1.77 -16.46
CA ALA A 116 5.46 -1.40 -16.50
C ALA A 116 5.70 0.08 -16.87
N GLU A 117 4.93 0.62 -17.82
CA GLU A 117 4.98 2.03 -18.21
C GLU A 117 4.57 2.96 -17.07
N ARG A 118 3.50 2.62 -16.34
CA ARG A 118 3.03 3.40 -15.18
C ARG A 118 3.96 3.28 -13.98
N THR A 119 4.57 2.12 -13.76
CA THR A 119 5.67 1.97 -12.80
C THR A 119 6.79 2.97 -13.12
N ARG A 120 7.19 3.07 -14.39
CA ARG A 120 8.23 4.01 -14.82
C ARG A 120 7.80 5.47 -14.64
N ALA A 121 6.53 5.79 -14.90
CA ALA A 121 6.00 7.14 -14.72
C ALA A 121 6.06 7.59 -13.25
N VAL A 122 5.75 6.69 -12.30
CA VAL A 122 5.75 6.98 -10.86
C VAL A 122 7.16 6.95 -10.28
N LEU A 123 7.93 5.88 -10.53
CA LEU A 123 9.17 5.58 -9.82
C LEU A 123 10.43 5.88 -10.62
N GLY A 124 10.30 6.21 -11.91
CA GLY A 124 11.43 6.40 -12.80
C GLY A 124 11.87 5.11 -13.50
N PRO A 125 12.93 5.15 -14.32
CA PRO A 125 13.41 3.98 -15.06
C PRO A 125 13.98 2.92 -14.11
N ALA A 126 13.62 1.65 -14.34
CA ALA A 126 14.15 0.52 -13.60
C ALA A 126 15.67 0.39 -13.75
N SER A 127 16.36 0.03 -12.67
CA SER A 127 17.74 -0.41 -12.74
C SER A 127 17.86 -1.73 -13.52
N PRO A 128 18.85 -1.89 -14.41
CA PRO A 128 19.10 -3.17 -15.10
C PRO A 128 19.61 -4.27 -14.14
N GLN A 129 19.93 -3.92 -12.89
CA GLN A 129 20.52 -4.82 -11.90
C GLN A 129 19.47 -5.70 -11.21
N ARG A 130 18.19 -5.33 -11.25
CA ARG A 130 17.10 -6.01 -10.54
C ARG A 130 15.76 -5.83 -11.27
N PRO A 131 14.78 -6.70 -11.02
CA PRO A 131 13.48 -6.66 -11.70
C PRO A 131 12.46 -5.74 -11.02
N VAL A 132 12.76 -5.28 -9.80
CA VAL A 132 11.81 -4.58 -8.91
C VAL A 132 12.46 -3.27 -8.47
N HIS A 133 11.69 -2.18 -8.44
CA HIS A 133 12.19 -0.87 -8.08
C HIS A 133 12.42 -0.77 -6.56
N LEU A 134 13.31 0.11 -6.14
CA LEU A 134 13.54 0.43 -4.74
C LEU A 134 13.11 1.86 -4.44
N LEU A 135 12.36 2.02 -3.35
CA LEU A 135 12.04 3.29 -2.73
C LEU A 135 12.72 3.36 -1.36
N VAL A 136 13.64 4.31 -1.16
CA VAL A 136 14.42 4.39 0.07
C VAL A 136 14.05 5.62 0.89
N THR A 137 13.69 5.42 2.16
CA THR A 137 13.39 6.55 3.07
C THR A 137 14.66 7.28 3.49
N CYS A 138 14.67 8.61 3.33
CA CYS A 138 15.76 9.47 3.74
C CYS A 138 15.81 9.63 5.27
N PRO A 139 16.98 9.44 5.91
CA PRO A 139 17.23 9.92 7.25
C PRO A 139 17.40 11.44 7.30
N SER A 140 17.22 12.04 8.48
CA SER A 140 17.36 13.50 8.67
C SER A 140 18.78 13.96 8.31
N GLU A 141 19.76 13.13 8.64
CA GLU A 141 21.19 13.28 8.34
C GLU A 141 21.47 13.37 6.83
N ALA A 142 20.56 12.89 5.96
CA ALA A 142 20.73 13.03 4.51
C ALA A 142 20.65 14.49 4.04
N ALA A 143 20.10 15.39 4.86
CA ALA A 143 20.11 16.84 4.60
C ALA A 143 21.52 17.45 4.73
N ASP A 144 22.43 16.79 5.45
CA ASP A 144 23.77 17.30 5.75
C ASP A 144 24.88 16.36 5.24
N ASP A 145 24.54 15.16 4.73
CA ASP A 145 25.46 14.22 4.06
C ASP A 145 25.12 14.06 2.56
N PRO A 146 25.75 14.82 1.65
CA PRO A 146 25.59 14.64 0.21
C PRO A 146 26.01 13.25 -0.29
N ALA A 147 26.94 12.58 0.39
CA ALA A 147 27.41 11.26 -0.02
C ALA A 147 26.34 10.18 0.14
N PHE A 148 25.34 10.40 1.01
CA PHE A 148 24.20 9.50 1.18
C PHE A 148 23.46 9.28 -0.15
N MET A 149 23.02 10.36 -0.81
CA MET A 149 22.26 10.26 -2.06
C MET A 149 23.11 9.69 -3.20
N ARG A 150 24.39 10.07 -3.27
CA ARG A 150 25.33 9.50 -4.26
C ARG A 150 25.43 7.98 -4.15
N LYS A 151 25.59 7.46 -2.93
CA LYS A 151 25.67 6.01 -2.67
C LYS A 151 24.39 5.27 -3.05
N LEU A 152 23.22 5.91 -2.96
CA LEU A 152 21.94 5.34 -3.42
C LEU A 152 21.86 5.30 -4.95
N ALA A 153 22.22 6.39 -5.62
CA ALA A 153 22.26 6.46 -7.08
C ALA A 153 23.24 5.44 -7.69
N GLU A 154 24.44 5.28 -7.11
CA GLU A 154 25.43 4.27 -7.52
C GLU A 154 24.90 2.83 -7.38
N ARG A 155 23.99 2.58 -6.43
CA ARG A 155 23.27 1.30 -6.24
C ARG A 155 22.01 1.19 -7.09
N GLY A 156 21.71 2.19 -7.90
CA GLY A 156 20.59 2.22 -8.83
C GLY A 156 19.22 2.39 -8.18
N VAL A 157 19.15 2.94 -6.96
CA VAL A 157 17.85 3.21 -6.30
C VAL A 157 17.04 4.14 -7.20
N GLU A 158 15.80 3.77 -7.49
CA GLU A 158 14.96 4.49 -8.47
C GLU A 158 14.23 5.68 -7.85
N ALA A 159 13.86 5.59 -6.57
CA ALA A 159 13.18 6.66 -5.87
C ALA A 159 13.64 6.80 -4.42
N VAL A 160 13.59 8.04 -3.91
CA VAL A 160 13.81 8.35 -2.50
C VAL A 160 12.53 8.93 -1.88
N ARG A 161 12.28 8.58 -0.63
CA ARG A 161 11.13 9.05 0.15
C ARG A 161 11.60 10.04 1.21
N ILE A 162 11.10 11.28 1.14
CA ILE A 162 11.21 12.28 2.20
C ILE A 162 9.92 12.24 3.01
N ASN A 163 10.00 11.99 4.32
CA ASN A 163 8.82 11.92 5.18
C ASN A 163 8.55 13.28 5.81
N CYS A 164 7.50 13.97 5.38
CA CYS A 164 7.17 15.33 5.80
C CYS A 164 6.60 15.39 7.23
N ALA A 165 6.29 14.25 7.86
CA ALA A 165 5.98 14.21 9.29
C ALA A 165 7.20 14.51 10.19
N HIS A 166 8.37 14.71 9.60
CA HIS A 166 9.64 15.02 10.27
C HIS A 166 10.41 16.10 9.51
N ASP A 167 11.34 16.74 10.20
CA ASP A 167 12.19 17.80 9.67
C ASP A 167 11.35 18.99 9.16
N GLY A 168 11.90 19.82 8.27
CA GLY A 168 11.19 20.98 7.72
C GLY A 168 11.73 21.39 6.36
N ARG A 169 11.11 22.41 5.76
CA ARG A 169 11.36 22.87 4.37
C ARG A 169 12.84 23.02 4.02
N GLU A 170 13.64 23.61 4.92
CA GLU A 170 15.09 23.79 4.70
C GLU A 170 15.84 22.45 4.56
N ALA A 171 15.55 21.49 5.43
CA ALA A 171 16.17 20.17 5.40
C ALA A 171 15.73 19.41 4.14
N TRP A 172 14.43 19.44 3.82
CA TRP A 172 13.90 18.81 2.61
C TRP A 172 14.55 19.38 1.35
N GLN A 173 14.71 20.70 1.27
CA GLN A 173 15.39 21.37 0.15
C GLN A 173 16.83 20.88 -0.02
N ARG A 174 17.59 20.74 1.08
CA ARG A 174 18.96 20.20 1.02
C ARG A 174 18.97 18.75 0.56
N MET A 175 18.07 17.91 1.08
CA MET A 175 17.94 16.52 0.61
C MET A 175 17.67 16.45 -0.90
N ILE A 176 16.75 17.29 -1.41
CA ILE A 176 16.44 17.38 -2.85
C ILE A 176 17.68 17.83 -3.65
N ALA A 177 18.41 18.85 -3.18
CA ALA A 177 19.63 19.32 -3.83
C ALA A 177 20.71 18.22 -3.88
N HIS A 178 20.83 17.41 -2.83
CA HIS A 178 21.74 16.25 -2.80
C HIS A 178 21.31 15.16 -3.79
N VAL A 179 20.00 14.94 -3.96
CA VAL A 179 19.49 14.05 -5.02
C VAL A 179 19.92 14.56 -6.38
N ARG A 180 19.65 15.83 -6.72
CA ARG A 180 20.02 16.39 -8.04
C ARG A 180 21.52 16.37 -8.30
N THR A 181 22.34 16.63 -7.28
CA THR A 181 23.80 16.51 -7.36
C THR A 181 24.23 15.07 -7.65
N ALA A 182 23.62 14.08 -6.97
CA ALA A 182 23.90 12.67 -7.21
C ALA A 182 23.50 12.22 -8.62
N GLU A 183 22.37 12.70 -9.13
CA GLU A 183 21.91 12.43 -10.50
C GLU A 183 22.93 12.95 -11.52
N ALA A 184 23.39 14.20 -11.37
CA ALA A 184 24.38 14.79 -12.25
C ALA A 184 25.72 14.04 -12.21
N ALA A 185 26.15 13.56 -11.03
CA ALA A 185 27.41 12.85 -10.86
C ALA A 185 27.39 11.41 -11.40
N THR A 186 26.23 10.76 -11.43
CA THR A 186 26.11 9.32 -11.76
C THR A 186 25.38 9.06 -13.07
N GLY A 187 24.70 10.05 -13.64
CA GLY A 187 23.81 9.90 -14.79
C GLY A 187 22.52 9.13 -14.49
N ARG A 188 22.23 8.84 -13.22
CA ARG A 188 21.06 8.06 -12.80
C ARG A 188 20.05 8.94 -12.09
N ARG A 189 18.87 9.09 -12.71
CA ARG A 189 17.75 9.84 -12.15
C ARG A 189 17.12 9.09 -10.97
N MET A 190 16.87 9.78 -9.86
CA MET A 190 16.10 9.30 -8.71
C MET A 190 14.88 10.19 -8.49
N LYS A 191 13.70 9.59 -8.47
CA LYS A 191 12.45 10.29 -8.18
C LYS A 191 12.40 10.72 -6.72
N VAL A 192 11.99 11.97 -6.45
CA VAL A 192 11.75 12.44 -5.08
C VAL A 192 10.27 12.30 -4.75
N ILE A 193 9.96 11.37 -3.83
CA ILE A 193 8.63 11.16 -3.28
C ILE A 193 8.54 11.86 -1.92
N MET A 194 7.69 12.88 -1.81
CA MET A 194 7.44 13.57 -0.55
C MET A 194 6.16 13.03 0.08
N ASP A 195 6.29 12.34 1.21
CA ASP A 195 5.20 11.66 1.91
C ASP A 195 4.59 12.58 2.97
N LEU A 196 3.33 12.97 2.79
CA LEU A 196 2.57 13.82 3.71
C LEU A 196 2.36 13.12 5.05
N GLY A 197 2.26 13.87 6.13
CA GLY A 197 2.17 13.30 7.48
C GLY A 197 0.83 12.64 7.75
N GLY A 198 -0.26 13.26 7.29
CA GLY A 198 -1.62 12.81 7.57
C GLY A 198 -2.00 12.88 9.06
N PRO A 199 -3.24 12.48 9.42
CA PRO A 199 -3.80 12.59 10.76
C PRO A 199 -3.27 11.51 11.73
N LYS A 200 -1.96 11.30 11.82
CA LYS A 200 -1.40 10.25 12.67
C LYS A 200 -1.65 10.55 14.15
N ILE A 201 -2.48 9.73 14.78
CA ILE A 201 -2.81 9.84 16.20
C ILE A 201 -1.63 9.31 17.01
N ARG A 202 -1.17 10.10 17.97
CA ARG A 202 -0.05 9.74 18.84
C ARG A 202 -0.38 10.02 20.30
N THR A 203 0.41 9.41 21.18
CA THR A 203 0.45 9.73 22.59
C THR A 203 1.12 11.10 22.79
N GLY A 204 0.49 12.01 23.52
CA GLY A 204 1.10 13.27 23.97
C GLY A 204 1.86 13.10 25.28
N GLU A 205 1.59 13.96 26.27
CA GLU A 205 2.12 13.75 27.62
C GLU A 205 1.66 12.38 28.16
N VAL A 206 2.49 11.76 28.99
CA VAL A 206 2.24 10.46 29.60
C VAL A 206 2.56 10.54 31.09
N ARG A 207 1.60 10.16 31.94
CA ARG A 207 1.77 10.00 33.38
C ARG A 207 1.52 8.56 33.78
N VAL A 208 2.44 7.96 34.52
CA VAL A 208 2.31 6.57 34.97
C VAL A 208 2.67 6.49 36.44
N ALA A 209 1.86 5.81 37.24
CA ALA A 209 2.18 5.53 38.62
C ALA A 209 3.30 4.48 38.73
N GLY A 210 4.26 4.67 39.64
CA GLY A 210 5.34 3.70 39.90
C GLY A 210 6.35 3.56 38.75
N ALA A 211 6.71 2.32 38.38
CA ALA A 211 7.84 2.00 37.49
C ALA A 211 7.67 2.36 35.99
N HIS A 212 6.78 3.30 35.65
CA HIS A 212 6.48 3.72 34.27
C HIS A 212 6.08 2.59 33.31
N ARG A 213 5.46 1.53 33.84
CA ARG A 213 5.04 0.35 33.08
C ARG A 213 3.59 0.01 33.34
N VAL A 214 2.94 -0.45 32.28
CA VAL A 214 1.55 -0.91 32.25
C VAL A 214 1.54 -2.37 31.79
N ALA A 215 0.79 -3.21 32.51
CA ALA A 215 0.63 -4.64 32.28
C ALA A 215 -0.85 -4.97 32.00
N GLU A 216 -1.09 -6.22 31.62
CA GLU A 216 -2.45 -6.74 31.43
C GLU A 216 -3.28 -6.60 32.71
N GLY A 217 -4.55 -6.23 32.55
CA GLY A 217 -5.49 -5.98 33.65
C GLY A 217 -5.46 -4.53 34.19
N ASP A 218 -4.38 -3.78 33.96
CA ASP A 218 -4.29 -2.37 34.36
C ASP A 218 -5.34 -1.51 33.65
N ARG A 219 -5.76 -0.42 34.30
CA ARG A 219 -6.58 0.63 33.68
C ARG A 219 -5.73 1.79 33.23
N LEU A 220 -6.00 2.27 32.02
CA LEU A 220 -5.41 3.47 31.47
C LEU A 220 -6.49 4.51 31.17
N VAL A 221 -6.14 5.78 31.33
CA VAL A 221 -6.93 6.92 30.90
C VAL A 221 -6.31 7.47 29.62
N VAL A 222 -7.12 7.64 28.57
CA VAL A 222 -6.73 8.41 27.39
C VAL A 222 -7.54 9.69 27.37
N THR A 223 -6.87 10.84 27.28
CA THR A 223 -7.52 12.16 27.36
C THR A 223 -7.07 13.05 26.20
N ALA A 224 -7.77 14.16 25.94
CA ALA A 224 -7.33 15.15 24.99
C ALA A 224 -6.06 15.89 25.49
N PRO A 225 -5.32 16.61 24.62
CA PRO A 225 -4.17 17.39 25.04
C PRO A 225 -4.54 18.40 26.15
N GLY A 226 -3.73 18.49 27.19
CA GLY A 226 -3.97 19.31 28.39
C GLY A 226 -4.86 18.63 29.45
N GLY A 227 -5.37 17.42 29.21
CA GLY A 227 -6.26 16.72 30.12
C GLY A 227 -5.55 15.88 31.20
N ILE A 228 -4.23 15.73 31.14
CA ILE A 228 -3.50 14.92 32.12
C ILE A 228 -3.59 15.50 33.53
N GLY A 229 -3.98 14.66 34.48
CA GLY A 229 -4.12 15.04 35.89
C GLY A 229 -5.39 15.82 36.22
N ALA A 230 -6.20 16.21 35.22
CA ALA A 230 -7.51 16.82 35.44
C ALA A 230 -8.51 15.83 36.05
N VAL A 231 -8.33 14.54 35.77
CA VAL A 231 -9.14 13.44 36.31
C VAL A 231 -8.22 12.32 36.80
N ALA A 232 -8.48 11.82 38.00
CA ALA A 232 -7.79 10.67 38.57
C ALA A 232 -8.80 9.58 38.99
N PRO A 233 -9.38 8.83 38.03
CA PRO A 233 -10.30 7.76 38.37
C PRO A 233 -9.60 6.70 39.24
N GLU A 234 -10.33 6.14 40.20
CA GLU A 234 -9.77 5.10 41.08
C GLU A 234 -9.25 3.90 40.29
N GLY A 235 -8.09 3.37 40.72
CA GLY A 235 -7.46 2.20 40.12
C GLY A 235 -6.82 2.44 38.75
N VAL A 236 -6.63 3.69 38.32
CA VAL A 236 -5.91 4.02 37.08
C VAL A 236 -4.41 3.92 37.29
N ARG A 237 -3.76 3.11 36.44
CA ARG A 237 -2.31 2.92 36.44
C ARG A 237 -1.58 4.03 35.68
N ALA A 238 -2.16 4.49 34.57
CA ALA A 238 -1.54 5.44 33.66
C ALA A 238 -2.58 6.35 33.01
N SER A 239 -2.16 7.58 32.71
CA SER A 239 -2.89 8.55 31.89
C SER A 239 -2.02 8.96 30.71
N VAL A 240 -2.63 9.03 29.53
CA VAL A 240 -1.94 9.39 28.28
C VAL A 240 -2.80 10.35 27.49
N GLU A 241 -2.19 11.36 26.90
CA GLU A 241 -2.89 12.22 25.97
C GLU A 241 -2.99 11.59 24.59
N CYS A 242 -4.08 11.85 23.89
CA CYS A 242 -4.27 11.56 22.47
C CYS A 242 -4.11 12.88 21.71
N THR A 243 -3.10 12.98 20.85
CA THR A 243 -2.80 14.23 20.12
C THR A 243 -3.98 14.74 19.29
N LEU A 244 -4.84 13.83 18.82
CA LEU A 244 -6.09 14.15 18.16
C LEU A 244 -7.27 13.91 19.09
N GLY A 245 -7.47 14.78 20.09
CA GLY A 245 -8.46 14.59 21.16
C GLY A 245 -9.90 14.37 20.67
N GLY A 246 -10.28 14.97 19.54
CA GLY A 246 -11.63 14.85 18.97
C GLY A 246 -12.06 13.42 18.63
N VAL A 247 -11.12 12.50 18.39
CA VAL A 247 -11.44 11.10 18.11
C VAL A 247 -11.98 10.35 19.32
N LEU A 248 -11.66 10.81 20.54
CA LEU A 248 -12.08 10.14 21.78
C LEU A 248 -13.60 10.20 21.98
N GLY A 249 -14.29 11.13 21.34
CA GLY A 249 -15.76 11.18 21.34
C GLY A 249 -16.42 10.25 20.31
N MET A 250 -15.64 9.66 19.39
CA MET A 250 -16.16 8.78 18.33
C MET A 250 -16.15 7.31 18.71
N VAL A 251 -15.29 6.94 19.66
CA VAL A 251 -15.11 5.55 20.11
C VAL A 251 -16.24 5.09 21.01
N ARG A 252 -16.41 3.78 21.17
CA ARG A 252 -17.48 3.19 21.98
C ARG A 252 -16.94 2.20 23.01
N PRO A 253 -17.64 2.01 24.15
CA PRO A 253 -17.33 0.92 25.07
C PRO A 253 -17.30 -0.43 24.36
N GLY A 254 -16.32 -1.27 24.70
CA GLY A 254 -16.04 -2.55 24.08
C GLY A 254 -15.05 -2.50 22.91
N GLU A 255 -14.90 -1.35 22.25
CA GLU A 255 -13.96 -1.20 21.12
C GLU A 255 -12.50 -1.28 21.57
N ARG A 256 -11.63 -1.70 20.64
CA ARG A 256 -10.21 -1.88 20.91
C ARG A 256 -9.44 -0.56 20.75
N LEU A 257 -8.39 -0.44 21.56
CA LEU A 257 -7.39 0.61 21.54
C LEU A 257 -6.01 -0.05 21.47
N PHE A 258 -5.15 0.37 20.55
CA PHE A 258 -3.77 -0.06 20.50
C PHE A 258 -2.80 1.11 20.67
N ILE A 259 -1.68 0.89 21.35
CA ILE A 259 -0.61 1.88 21.54
C ILE A 259 0.76 1.26 21.19
N ASP A 260 1.64 2.06 20.57
CA ASP A 260 3.02 1.71 20.19
C ASP A 260 3.08 0.48 19.26
N ASP A 261 2.43 0.59 18.10
CA ASP A 261 2.35 -0.44 17.05
C ASP A 261 1.74 -1.76 17.57
N GLY A 262 0.72 -1.66 18.42
CA GLY A 262 0.03 -2.81 19.00
C GLY A 262 0.77 -3.51 20.14
N LYS A 263 1.90 -2.96 20.64
CA LYS A 263 2.58 -3.54 21.81
C LYS A 263 1.72 -3.52 23.06
N LEU A 264 0.88 -2.50 23.20
CA LEU A 264 -0.15 -2.46 24.24
C LEU A 264 -1.52 -2.51 23.56
N GLY A 265 -2.34 -3.49 23.93
CA GLY A 265 -3.74 -3.59 23.54
C GLY A 265 -4.65 -3.38 24.74
N ALA A 266 -5.74 -2.65 24.52
CA ALA A 266 -6.74 -2.38 25.53
C ALA A 266 -8.16 -2.42 24.94
N SER A 267 -9.15 -2.59 25.80
CA SER A 267 -10.57 -2.45 25.47
C SER A 267 -11.15 -1.27 26.23
N ILE A 268 -11.89 -0.42 25.53
CA ILE A 268 -12.53 0.77 26.11
C ILE A 268 -13.63 0.31 27.08
N GLU A 269 -13.51 0.66 28.35
CA GLU A 269 -14.54 0.37 29.36
C GLU A 269 -15.63 1.45 29.38
N ARG A 270 -15.22 2.72 29.26
CA ARG A 270 -16.13 3.87 29.30
C ARG A 270 -15.59 5.04 28.50
N VAL A 271 -16.53 5.81 27.98
CA VAL A 271 -16.30 7.07 27.28
C VAL A 271 -16.94 8.17 28.10
N GLU A 272 -16.19 9.22 28.36
CA GLU A 272 -16.53 10.33 29.23
C GLU A 272 -16.29 11.64 28.48
N PRO A 273 -16.91 12.77 28.87
CA PRO A 273 -16.69 14.05 28.20
C PRO A 273 -15.22 14.50 28.14
N TRP A 274 -14.40 14.04 29.09
CA TRP A 274 -12.97 14.38 29.20
C TRP A 274 -12.03 13.38 28.49
N GLY A 275 -12.54 12.25 27.99
CA GLY A 275 -11.72 11.19 27.39
C GLY A 275 -12.29 9.79 27.60
N VAL A 276 -11.42 8.79 27.70
CA VAL A 276 -11.82 7.39 27.84
C VAL A 276 -11.02 6.68 28.93
N VAL A 277 -11.65 5.67 29.54
CA VAL A 277 -10.94 4.68 30.36
C VAL A 277 -10.95 3.36 29.61
N ALA A 278 -9.77 2.77 29.46
CA ALA A 278 -9.59 1.48 28.83
C ALA A 278 -8.88 0.51 29.78
N ARG A 279 -9.24 -0.76 29.69
CA ARG A 279 -8.56 -1.86 30.39
C ARG A 279 -7.57 -2.52 29.45
N VAL A 280 -6.33 -2.66 29.89
CA VAL A 280 -5.30 -3.36 29.13
C VAL A 280 -5.65 -4.85 29.03
N THR A 281 -5.71 -5.35 27.81
CA THR A 281 -5.99 -6.74 27.46
C THR A 281 -4.75 -7.48 26.97
N ALA A 282 -3.68 -6.77 26.60
CA ALA A 282 -2.41 -7.37 26.18
C ALA A 282 -1.24 -6.40 26.34
N ALA A 283 -0.08 -6.90 26.77
CA ALA A 283 1.16 -6.15 26.87
C ALA A 283 2.37 -6.99 26.40
N ALA A 284 3.05 -6.54 25.33
CA ALA A 284 4.20 -7.23 24.78
C ALA A 284 5.32 -7.38 25.82
N GLY A 285 5.80 -8.62 26.03
CA GLY A 285 6.80 -8.92 27.05
C GLY A 285 6.29 -8.77 28.50
N GLY A 286 4.97 -8.86 28.70
CA GLY A 286 4.29 -8.80 29.99
C GLY A 286 4.00 -7.38 30.49
N SER A 287 4.83 -6.40 30.15
CA SER A 287 4.57 -4.99 30.47
C SER A 287 5.23 -4.03 29.48
N VAL A 288 4.54 -2.93 29.16
CA VAL A 288 4.99 -1.93 28.18
C VAL A 288 5.29 -0.61 28.88
N LYS A 289 6.39 0.03 28.48
CA LYS A 289 6.70 1.41 28.89
C LYS A 289 5.99 2.38 27.95
N LEU A 290 4.99 3.08 28.47
CA LEU A 290 4.37 4.17 27.75
C LEU A 290 5.35 5.34 27.61
N LYS A 291 5.38 5.94 26.43
CA LYS A 291 6.22 7.10 26.09
C LYS A 291 5.39 8.05 25.23
N PRO A 292 5.73 9.35 25.21
CA PRO A 292 5.21 10.27 24.21
C PRO A 292 5.51 9.80 22.77
N GLU A 293 4.79 10.39 21.82
CA GLU A 293 4.95 10.24 20.37
C GLU A 293 4.76 8.81 19.82
N LYS A 294 4.14 7.91 20.60
CA LYS A 294 3.77 6.56 20.15
C LYS A 294 2.44 6.56 19.44
N GLY A 295 2.31 5.78 18.37
CA GLY A 295 1.05 5.67 17.63
C GLY A 295 -0.09 5.17 18.53
N ILE A 296 -1.28 5.70 18.31
CA ILE A 296 -2.54 5.21 18.89
C ILE A 296 -3.45 4.81 17.74
N ASN A 297 -4.10 3.66 17.85
CA ASN A 297 -5.01 3.14 16.84
C ASN A 297 -6.35 2.73 17.45
N PHE A 298 -7.43 2.99 16.72
CA PHE A 298 -8.83 2.69 17.08
C PHE A 298 -9.45 1.85 15.95
N PRO A 299 -9.07 0.56 15.83
CA PRO A 299 -9.37 -0.28 14.66
C PRO A 299 -10.86 -0.53 14.41
N ASP A 300 -11.69 -0.37 15.45
CA ASP A 300 -13.12 -0.64 15.41
C ASP A 300 -13.95 0.62 15.16
N THR A 301 -13.32 1.80 15.24
CA THR A 301 -14.00 3.10 15.17
C THR A 301 -13.86 3.68 13.75
N ASP A 302 -14.96 4.13 13.15
CA ASP A 302 -14.88 4.94 11.92
C ASP A 302 -14.44 6.36 12.28
N LEU A 303 -13.14 6.60 12.20
CA LEU A 303 -12.55 7.91 12.46
C LEU A 303 -12.88 8.86 11.31
N HIS A 304 -13.82 9.76 11.54
CA HIS A 304 -14.16 10.85 10.63
C HIS A 304 -13.15 12.01 10.76
N CYS A 305 -11.86 11.71 10.55
CA CYS A 305 -10.81 12.71 10.46
C CYS A 305 -10.44 12.98 8.99
N ALA A 306 -10.11 14.23 8.69
CA ALA A 306 -9.61 14.59 7.36
C ALA A 306 -8.25 13.92 7.13
N ALA A 307 -8.11 13.20 6.02
CA ALA A 307 -6.82 12.61 5.63
C ALA A 307 -5.78 13.69 5.30
N LEU A 308 -6.23 14.87 4.83
CA LEU A 308 -5.38 16.04 4.61
C LEU A 308 -5.51 17.00 5.81
N THR A 309 -4.47 17.06 6.64
CA THR A 309 -4.43 17.92 7.83
C THR A 309 -4.08 19.37 7.50
N ASP A 310 -4.26 20.29 8.45
CA ASP A 310 -3.82 21.68 8.30
C ASP A 310 -2.31 21.80 8.12
N GLN A 311 -1.53 20.92 8.79
CA GLN A 311 -0.09 20.85 8.59
C GLN A 311 0.23 20.38 7.17
N ASP A 312 -0.44 19.34 6.67
CA ASP A 312 -0.23 18.87 5.29
C ASP A 312 -0.56 19.98 4.26
N ARG A 313 -1.62 20.77 4.50
CA ARG A 313 -1.97 21.92 3.64
C ARG A 313 -0.88 22.98 3.59
N GLN A 314 -0.19 23.21 4.71
CA GLN A 314 0.97 24.11 4.78
C GLN A 314 2.19 23.48 4.09
N ASP A 315 2.43 22.19 4.30
CA ASP A 315 3.55 21.49 3.68
C ASP A 315 3.39 21.42 2.15
N LEU A 316 2.15 21.32 1.65
CA LEU A 316 1.82 21.33 0.22
C LEU A 316 2.33 22.55 -0.53
N ASP A 317 2.47 23.72 0.12
CA ASP A 317 3.04 24.91 -0.51
C ASP A 317 4.49 24.67 -0.99
N PHE A 318 5.22 23.82 -0.28
CA PHE A 318 6.57 23.41 -0.66
C PHE A 318 6.54 22.12 -1.48
N VAL A 319 5.80 21.10 -1.02
CA VAL A 319 5.79 19.76 -1.61
C VAL A 319 5.34 19.78 -3.08
N ALA A 320 4.28 20.52 -3.42
CA ALA A 320 3.75 20.55 -4.79
C ALA A 320 4.76 21.07 -5.83
N GLN A 321 5.67 21.95 -5.41
CA GLN A 321 6.67 22.59 -6.27
C GLN A 321 7.94 21.73 -6.46
N HIS A 322 8.27 20.88 -5.49
CA HIS A 322 9.58 20.22 -5.44
C HIS A 322 9.53 18.70 -5.62
N ALA A 323 8.40 18.08 -5.36
CA ALA A 323 8.25 16.63 -5.46
C ALA A 323 8.13 16.17 -6.91
N ASP A 324 8.66 14.97 -7.21
CA ASP A 324 8.25 14.20 -8.39
C ASP A 324 6.97 13.39 -8.12
N GLY A 325 6.69 13.11 -6.84
CA GLY A 325 5.49 12.40 -6.40
C GLY A 325 5.15 12.64 -4.94
N ILE A 326 3.89 12.41 -4.59
CA ILE A 326 3.35 12.69 -3.26
C ILE A 326 2.86 11.38 -2.63
N GLY A 327 3.36 11.05 -1.45
CA GLY A 327 2.78 10.01 -0.60
C GLY A 327 1.58 10.59 0.16
N TYR A 328 0.41 9.98 0.00
CA TYR A 328 -0.81 10.44 0.67
C TYR A 328 -1.20 9.48 1.79
N SER A 329 -0.81 9.83 3.01
CA SER A 329 -1.06 9.09 4.25
C SER A 329 -2.54 9.09 4.62
N PHE A 330 -3.01 7.96 5.18
CA PHE A 330 -4.35 7.72 5.70
C PHE A 330 -5.49 8.11 4.75
N VAL A 331 -5.28 7.97 3.44
CA VAL A 331 -6.35 8.16 2.46
C VAL A 331 -7.45 7.12 2.69
N GLN A 332 -8.72 7.54 2.81
CA GLN A 332 -9.81 6.63 3.17
C GLN A 332 -10.96 6.62 2.15
N SER A 333 -10.99 7.56 1.22
CA SER A 333 -12.09 7.72 0.26
C SER A 333 -11.65 8.41 -1.03
N ALA A 334 -12.48 8.28 -2.07
CA ALA A 334 -12.28 9.05 -3.30
C ALA A 334 -12.38 10.57 -3.06
N GLN A 335 -13.16 11.00 -2.05
CA GLN A 335 -13.26 12.42 -1.70
C GLN A 335 -11.95 12.96 -1.10
N ASP A 336 -11.24 12.17 -0.29
CA ASP A 336 -9.92 12.55 0.22
C ASP A 336 -8.95 12.82 -0.95
N VAL A 337 -8.95 11.92 -1.94
CA VAL A 337 -8.15 12.09 -3.16
C VAL A 337 -8.56 13.36 -3.91
N ALA A 338 -9.86 13.62 -4.05
CA ALA A 338 -10.36 14.83 -4.71
C ALA A 338 -9.88 16.11 -4.01
N LEU A 339 -9.97 16.15 -2.68
CA LEU A 339 -9.50 17.29 -1.87
C LEU A 339 -8.00 17.55 -2.05
N LEU A 340 -7.18 16.49 -2.05
CA LEU A 340 -5.75 16.65 -2.33
C LEU A 340 -5.52 17.17 -3.75
N GLN A 341 -6.21 16.63 -4.75
CA GLN A 341 -6.08 17.06 -6.16
C GLN A 341 -6.48 18.53 -6.34
N GLU A 342 -7.54 19.01 -5.68
CA GLU A 342 -7.93 20.42 -5.68
C GLU A 342 -6.84 21.32 -5.08
N GLU A 343 -6.23 20.90 -3.96
CA GLU A 343 -5.13 21.63 -3.34
C GLU A 343 -3.86 21.65 -4.20
N LEU A 344 -3.60 20.59 -4.97
CA LEU A 344 -2.51 20.53 -5.94
C LEU A 344 -2.77 21.41 -7.15
N GLU A 345 -3.98 21.37 -7.72
CA GLU A 345 -4.39 22.22 -8.83
C GLU A 345 -4.28 23.70 -8.47
N ARG A 346 -4.69 24.09 -7.25
CA ARG A 346 -4.56 25.46 -6.77
C ARG A 346 -3.10 25.94 -6.66
N ARG A 347 -2.17 25.05 -6.28
CA ARG A 347 -0.76 25.41 -6.04
C ARG A 347 0.12 25.27 -7.27
N ARG A 348 -0.22 24.36 -8.19
CA ARG A 348 0.55 24.04 -9.39
C ARG A 348 -0.42 23.86 -10.59
N PRO A 349 -1.14 24.92 -10.99
CA PRO A 349 -2.24 24.81 -11.96
C PRO A 349 -1.81 24.29 -13.32
N ASP A 350 -0.59 24.59 -13.75
CA ASP A 350 -0.13 24.31 -15.11
C ASP A 350 0.14 22.82 -15.36
N ASP A 351 0.63 22.09 -14.35
CA ASP A 351 1.13 20.73 -14.54
C ASP A 351 1.04 19.83 -13.30
N TRP A 352 0.15 20.13 -12.33
CA TRP A 352 -0.03 19.26 -11.15
C TRP A 352 -0.31 17.79 -11.51
N ARG A 353 -0.99 17.53 -12.63
CA ARG A 353 -1.29 16.17 -13.12
C ARG A 353 -0.05 15.36 -13.53
N SER A 354 1.12 16.01 -13.61
CA SER A 354 2.42 15.36 -13.79
C SER A 354 3.01 14.79 -12.50
N LEU A 355 2.55 15.26 -11.33
CA LEU A 355 2.92 14.71 -10.04
C LEU A 355 2.34 13.31 -9.89
N SER A 356 3.19 12.36 -9.53
CA SER A 356 2.69 11.04 -9.18
C SER A 356 2.03 11.04 -7.81
N LEU A 357 0.99 10.23 -7.62
CA LEU A 357 0.32 10.05 -6.33
C LEU A 357 0.49 8.63 -5.81
N ILE A 358 0.99 8.49 -4.59
CA ILE A 358 1.13 7.20 -3.93
C ILE A 358 0.09 7.12 -2.81
N LEU A 359 -0.94 6.30 -3.05
CA LEU A 359 -2.04 6.09 -2.12
C LEU A 359 -1.62 5.11 -1.02
N LYS A 360 -1.53 5.58 0.23
CA LYS A 360 -1.11 4.74 1.35
C LYS A 360 -2.33 4.07 1.98
N ILE A 361 -2.44 2.75 1.78
CA ILE A 361 -3.56 1.96 2.29
C ILE A 361 -3.21 1.50 3.70
N GLU A 362 -3.74 2.23 4.68
CA GLU A 362 -3.38 2.13 6.10
C GLU A 362 -4.55 1.72 6.99
N THR A 363 -5.79 1.84 6.53
CA THR A 363 -7.00 1.60 7.34
C THR A 363 -7.94 0.59 6.70
N THR A 364 -8.81 -0.01 7.53
CA THR A 364 -9.89 -0.90 7.06
C THR A 364 -10.81 -0.18 6.05
N ARG A 365 -11.06 1.12 6.27
CA ARG A 365 -11.89 1.93 5.38
C ARG A 365 -11.23 2.13 4.02
N ALA A 366 -9.92 2.43 4.01
CA ALA A 366 -9.14 2.55 2.78
C ALA A 366 -9.17 1.26 1.95
N VAL A 367 -9.03 0.10 2.62
CA VAL A 367 -9.14 -1.22 1.98
C VAL A 367 -10.49 -1.40 1.28
N ARG A 368 -11.60 -1.11 1.98
CA ARG A 368 -12.97 -1.25 1.41
C ARG A 368 -13.21 -0.29 0.25
N ALA A 369 -12.67 0.92 0.34
CA ALA A 369 -12.84 1.98 -0.66
C ALA A 369 -11.78 1.95 -1.78
N LEU A 370 -10.84 1.00 -1.77
CA LEU A 370 -9.67 1.00 -2.65
C LEU A 370 -10.01 1.17 -4.14
N PRO A 371 -11.00 0.46 -4.73
CA PRO A 371 -11.36 0.69 -6.14
C PRO A 371 -11.77 2.13 -6.45
N ALA A 372 -12.53 2.78 -5.57
CA ALA A 372 -12.98 4.16 -5.77
C ALA A 372 -11.85 5.18 -5.57
N ILE A 373 -11.03 4.98 -4.53
CA ILE A 373 -9.81 5.78 -4.28
C ILE A 373 -8.89 5.70 -5.51
N LEU A 374 -8.62 4.49 -5.97
CA LEU A 374 -7.69 4.21 -7.05
C LEU A 374 -8.15 4.82 -8.38
N THR A 375 -9.41 4.63 -8.73
CA THR A 375 -9.98 5.16 -9.98
C THR A 375 -10.03 6.69 -10.00
N ARG A 376 -10.33 7.33 -8.86
CA ARG A 376 -10.26 8.78 -8.72
C ARG A 376 -8.83 9.32 -8.87
N ALA A 377 -7.85 8.65 -8.30
CA ALA A 377 -6.44 9.06 -8.36
C ALA A 377 -5.86 8.86 -9.77
N ALA A 378 -5.88 7.62 -10.25
CA ALA A 378 -5.28 7.23 -11.52
C ALA A 378 -6.01 7.82 -12.73
N GLY A 379 -7.28 8.18 -12.57
CA GLY A 379 -8.05 8.91 -13.56
C GLY A 379 -7.61 10.37 -13.77
N GLN A 380 -6.69 10.92 -12.96
CA GLN A 380 -6.19 12.29 -13.13
C GLN A 380 -4.67 12.42 -13.21
N GLN A 381 -3.91 11.52 -12.56
CA GLN A 381 -2.43 11.59 -12.53
C GLN A 381 -1.79 10.20 -12.34
N PRO A 382 -0.50 10.01 -12.70
CA PRO A 382 0.21 8.76 -12.47
C PRO A 382 0.09 8.32 -11.01
N THR A 383 -0.33 7.09 -10.77
CA THR A 383 -0.69 6.64 -9.42
C THR A 383 0.01 5.33 -9.07
N ALA A 384 0.35 5.15 -7.80
CA ALA A 384 0.75 3.88 -7.21
C ALA A 384 -0.04 3.62 -5.92
N ILE A 385 -0.10 2.35 -5.52
CA ILE A 385 -0.65 1.93 -4.23
C ILE A 385 0.53 1.58 -3.33
N MET A 386 0.57 2.09 -2.10
CA MET A 386 1.51 1.63 -1.08
C MET A 386 0.77 0.78 -0.05
N ILE A 387 1.17 -0.48 0.09
CA ILE A 387 0.70 -1.33 1.19
C ILE A 387 1.47 -0.91 2.44
N ALA A 388 0.89 0.00 3.22
CA ALA A 388 1.52 0.56 4.40
C ALA A 388 1.28 -0.36 5.61
N ARG A 389 1.99 -1.49 5.61
CA ARG A 389 1.74 -2.65 6.49
C ARG A 389 1.86 -2.36 7.98
N GLY A 390 2.61 -1.33 8.39
CA GLY A 390 2.79 -0.97 9.80
C GLY A 390 1.45 -0.58 10.43
N ASP A 391 0.86 0.52 9.97
CA ASP A 391 -0.44 0.98 10.45
C ASP A 391 -1.56 -0.01 10.07
N LEU A 392 -1.55 -0.55 8.84
CA LEU A 392 -2.58 -1.50 8.39
C LEU A 392 -2.64 -2.77 9.25
N ALA A 393 -1.49 -3.36 9.64
CA ALA A 393 -1.50 -4.57 10.47
C ALA A 393 -2.09 -4.34 11.87
N VAL A 394 -1.98 -3.11 12.41
CA VAL A 394 -2.61 -2.76 13.69
C VAL A 394 -4.13 -2.67 13.52
N GLU A 395 -4.61 -2.17 12.38
CA GLU A 395 -6.03 -2.00 12.06
C GLU A 395 -6.76 -3.33 11.81
N ILE A 396 -6.22 -4.17 10.92
CA ILE A 396 -6.89 -5.42 10.49
C ILE A 396 -6.33 -6.68 11.14
N GLY A 397 -5.22 -6.58 11.88
CA GLY A 397 -4.51 -7.71 12.47
C GLY A 397 -3.62 -8.46 11.47
N PHE A 398 -2.60 -9.16 11.98
CA PHE A 398 -1.59 -9.83 11.15
C PHE A 398 -2.12 -10.89 10.18
N ALA A 399 -3.10 -11.70 10.63
CA ALA A 399 -3.67 -12.75 9.78
C ALA A 399 -4.40 -12.15 8.56
N ARG A 400 -5.23 -11.12 8.80
CA ARG A 400 -5.95 -10.41 7.74
C ARG A 400 -5.00 -9.60 6.87
N MET A 401 -3.91 -9.05 7.42
CA MET A 401 -2.87 -8.38 6.63
C MET A 401 -2.27 -9.34 5.59
N ALA A 402 -1.93 -10.57 6.00
CA ALA A 402 -1.32 -11.55 5.10
C ALA A 402 -2.23 -11.93 3.91
N GLU A 403 -3.55 -11.92 4.11
CA GLU A 403 -4.56 -12.04 3.06
C GLU A 403 -4.64 -10.75 2.22
N MET A 404 -4.79 -9.60 2.89
CA MET A 404 -5.09 -8.32 2.25
C MET A 404 -3.97 -7.81 1.35
N GLN A 405 -2.70 -8.10 1.68
CA GLN A 405 -1.59 -7.75 0.80
C GLN A 405 -1.72 -8.41 -0.59
N GLU A 406 -2.21 -9.65 -0.66
CA GLU A 406 -2.39 -10.36 -1.93
C GLU A 406 -3.56 -9.75 -2.71
N GLU A 407 -4.67 -9.43 -2.03
CA GLU A 407 -5.80 -8.75 -2.66
C GLU A 407 -5.41 -7.39 -3.24
N ILE A 408 -4.64 -6.60 -2.50
CA ILE A 408 -4.15 -5.29 -2.98
C ILE A 408 -3.20 -5.45 -4.18
N LEU A 409 -2.30 -6.44 -4.16
CA LEU A 409 -1.43 -6.74 -5.30
C LEU A 409 -2.25 -7.09 -6.55
N TRP A 410 -3.27 -7.92 -6.42
CA TRP A 410 -4.10 -8.32 -7.55
C TRP A 410 -4.96 -7.16 -8.07
N LEU A 411 -5.48 -6.31 -7.19
CA LEU A 411 -6.21 -5.11 -7.59
C LEU A 411 -5.31 -4.10 -8.31
N GLY A 412 -4.07 -3.90 -7.83
CA GLY A 412 -3.08 -3.08 -8.52
C GLY A 412 -2.81 -3.61 -9.93
N GLU A 413 -2.54 -4.91 -10.06
CA GLU A 413 -2.33 -5.54 -11.37
C GLU A 413 -3.56 -5.44 -12.29
N ALA A 414 -4.77 -5.60 -11.74
CA ALA A 414 -6.01 -5.46 -12.49
C ALA A 414 -6.27 -4.03 -12.97
N ALA A 415 -5.86 -3.03 -12.19
CA ALA A 415 -5.91 -1.63 -12.61
C ALA A 415 -4.75 -1.22 -13.52
N HIS A 416 -3.76 -2.10 -13.70
CA HIS A 416 -2.42 -1.80 -14.22
C HIS A 416 -1.79 -0.61 -13.49
N VAL A 417 -1.88 -0.60 -12.16
CA VAL A 417 -1.29 0.42 -11.28
C VAL A 417 -0.21 -0.25 -10.43
N PRO A 418 1.00 0.33 -10.36
CA PRO A 418 2.08 -0.22 -9.55
C PRO A 418 1.75 -0.26 -8.06
N VAL A 419 2.20 -1.33 -7.41
CA VAL A 419 2.11 -1.53 -5.96
C VAL A 419 3.51 -1.44 -5.34
N ILE A 420 3.60 -0.73 -4.22
CA ILE A 420 4.79 -0.59 -3.39
C ILE A 420 4.58 -1.42 -2.13
N TRP A 421 5.42 -2.44 -1.96
CA TRP A 421 5.49 -3.26 -0.77
C TRP A 421 6.28 -2.52 0.31
N ALA A 422 5.59 -1.98 1.31
CA ALA A 422 6.17 -1.06 2.26
C ALA A 422 6.13 -1.50 3.72
N THR A 423 7.02 -0.89 4.49
CA THR A 423 7.17 -1.02 5.94
C THR A 423 7.74 -2.36 6.38
N GLN A 424 8.75 -2.33 7.25
CA GLN A 424 9.36 -3.51 7.90
C GLN A 424 10.05 -4.55 6.99
N VAL A 425 10.30 -4.24 5.71
CA VAL A 425 11.13 -5.11 4.85
C VAL A 425 12.58 -5.03 5.33
N LEU A 426 13.16 -6.17 5.74
CA LEU A 426 14.52 -6.26 6.27
C LEU A 426 14.80 -5.31 7.46
N GLU A 427 13.78 -4.98 8.26
CA GLU A 427 13.83 -3.99 9.35
C GLU A 427 14.96 -4.24 10.36
N ARG A 428 15.10 -5.47 10.84
CA ARG A 428 16.14 -5.92 11.77
C ARG A 428 17.50 -5.90 11.12
N LEU A 429 17.62 -6.23 9.83
CA LEU A 429 18.89 -6.07 9.13
C LEU A 429 19.28 -4.60 9.09
N ILE A 430 18.38 -3.72 8.68
CA ILE A 430 18.60 -2.27 8.64
C ILE A 430 19.02 -1.72 10.01
N LYS A 431 18.38 -2.19 11.10
CA LYS A 431 18.63 -1.71 12.47
C LYS A 431 19.81 -2.38 13.19
N LYS A 432 20.01 -3.69 13.00
CA LYS A 432 20.91 -4.53 13.82
C LYS A 432 21.98 -5.26 13.01
N GLY A 433 21.99 -5.12 11.70
CA GLY A 433 23.03 -5.69 10.83
C GLY A 433 22.85 -7.19 10.51
N ALA A 434 21.74 -7.82 10.92
CA ALA A 434 21.45 -9.21 10.57
C ALA A 434 19.94 -9.43 10.37
N PRO A 435 19.50 -10.03 9.23
CA PRO A 435 18.09 -10.33 9.00
C PRO A 435 17.65 -11.55 9.82
N SER A 436 16.36 -11.64 10.09
CA SER A 436 15.70 -12.87 10.52
C SER A 436 15.25 -13.71 9.33
N ARG A 437 14.96 -15.00 9.57
CA ARG A 437 14.39 -15.89 8.53
C ARG A 437 13.05 -15.38 8.00
N GLY A 438 12.22 -14.80 8.88
CA GLY A 438 10.94 -14.22 8.53
C GLY A 438 11.11 -13.04 7.56
N GLU A 439 12.06 -12.14 7.83
CA GLU A 439 12.31 -10.99 6.96
C GLU A 439 12.87 -11.37 5.59
N MET A 440 13.69 -12.43 5.51
CA MET A 440 14.15 -12.92 4.20
C MET A 440 13.00 -13.51 3.38
N THR A 441 12.06 -14.20 4.03
CA THR A 441 10.86 -14.72 3.37
C THR A 441 9.96 -13.58 2.92
N ASP A 442 9.77 -12.56 3.77
CA ASP A 442 9.01 -11.35 3.45
C ASP A 442 9.61 -10.60 2.26
N ALA A 443 10.92 -10.37 2.28
CA ALA A 443 11.63 -9.70 1.19
C ALA A 443 11.56 -10.48 -0.13
N ALA A 444 11.55 -11.83 -0.08
CA ALA A 444 11.36 -12.65 -1.27
C ALA A 444 9.92 -12.54 -1.81
N MET A 445 8.93 -12.45 -0.93
CA MET A 445 7.52 -12.24 -1.30
C MET A 445 7.28 -10.84 -1.88
N ALA A 446 8.02 -9.84 -1.41
CA ALA A 446 7.97 -8.48 -1.92
C ALA A 446 8.35 -8.37 -3.41
N ALA A 447 9.03 -9.39 -3.98
CA ALA A 447 9.31 -9.49 -5.42
C ALA A 447 8.05 -9.51 -6.30
N ARG A 448 6.86 -9.71 -5.70
CA ARG A 448 5.57 -9.69 -6.40
C ARG A 448 5.06 -8.29 -6.70
N ALA A 449 5.57 -7.29 -5.98
CA ALA A 449 5.23 -5.89 -6.16
C ALA A 449 6.14 -5.24 -7.21
N GLU A 450 5.74 -4.10 -7.74
CA GLU A 450 6.55 -3.31 -8.67
C GLU A 450 7.71 -2.59 -7.96
N CYS A 451 7.57 -2.38 -6.65
CA CYS A 451 8.56 -1.72 -5.82
C CYS A 451 8.60 -2.23 -4.39
N VAL A 452 9.79 -2.25 -3.80
CA VAL A 452 10.01 -2.51 -2.38
C VAL A 452 10.49 -1.22 -1.69
N MET A 453 9.84 -0.84 -0.60
CA MET A 453 10.27 0.30 0.21
C MET A 453 11.17 -0.14 1.38
N LEU A 454 12.34 0.47 1.51
CA LEU A 454 13.23 0.30 2.65
C LEU A 454 13.21 1.53 3.57
N ASN A 455 13.18 1.26 4.87
CA ASN A 455 13.28 2.28 5.92
C ASN A 455 14.73 2.74 6.14
N LYS A 456 14.89 3.86 6.83
CA LYS A 456 16.21 4.39 7.22
C LYS A 456 16.89 3.57 8.32
N GLY A 457 18.22 3.45 8.29
CA GLY A 457 19.01 2.88 9.37
C GLY A 457 20.48 2.62 9.00
N PRO A 458 21.32 2.28 9.99
CA PRO A 458 22.78 2.24 9.84
C PRO A 458 23.28 1.18 8.84
N TYR A 459 22.52 0.10 8.64
CA TYR A 459 22.89 -0.97 7.71
C TYR A 459 22.11 -0.94 6.39
N LEU A 460 21.50 0.20 6.04
CA LEU A 460 20.69 0.36 4.83
C LEU A 460 21.41 -0.09 3.55
N HIS A 461 22.67 0.33 3.35
CA HIS A 461 23.43 -0.06 2.16
C HIS A 461 23.65 -1.57 2.03
N ARG A 462 23.79 -2.26 3.18
CA ARG A 462 23.86 -3.71 3.22
C ARG A 462 22.50 -4.33 2.91
N ALA A 463 21.42 -3.77 3.46
CA ALA A 463 20.06 -4.22 3.18
C ALA A 463 19.72 -4.12 1.69
N ILE A 464 20.13 -3.03 1.01
CA ILE A 464 19.97 -2.88 -0.45
C ILE A 464 20.71 -4.01 -1.18
N ALA A 465 21.98 -4.26 -0.86
CA ALA A 465 22.75 -5.32 -1.53
C ALA A 465 22.17 -6.73 -1.30
N GLU A 466 21.71 -7.02 -0.09
CA GLU A 466 21.06 -8.30 0.24
C GLU A 466 19.72 -8.44 -0.51
N LEU A 467 18.94 -7.36 -0.59
CA LEU A 467 17.68 -7.34 -1.32
C LEU A 467 17.90 -7.52 -2.83
N ASP A 468 18.90 -6.85 -3.41
CA ASP A 468 19.26 -7.00 -4.83
C ASP A 468 19.60 -8.44 -5.18
N SER A 469 20.46 -9.05 -4.36
CA SER A 469 20.83 -10.46 -4.50
C SER A 469 19.62 -11.38 -4.40
N LEU A 470 18.75 -11.15 -3.42
CA LEU A 470 17.54 -11.94 -3.23
C LEU A 470 16.57 -11.81 -4.40
N LEU A 471 16.25 -10.59 -4.81
CA LEU A 471 15.28 -10.31 -5.88
C LEU A 471 15.79 -10.79 -7.24
N GLY A 472 17.08 -10.59 -7.54
CA GLY A 472 17.69 -11.12 -8.77
C GLY A 472 17.62 -12.65 -8.84
N ARG A 473 17.83 -13.34 -7.71
CA ARG A 473 17.68 -14.81 -7.66
C ARG A 473 16.23 -15.25 -7.78
N MET A 474 15.29 -14.52 -7.16
CA MET A 474 13.87 -14.87 -7.18
C MET A 474 13.23 -14.66 -8.55
N ASP A 475 13.66 -13.67 -9.33
CA ASP A 475 13.09 -13.36 -10.64
C ASP A 475 13.19 -14.50 -11.65
N GLU A 476 14.27 -15.29 -11.59
CA GLU A 476 14.38 -16.46 -12.45
C GLU A 476 13.39 -17.58 -12.06
N HIS A 477 12.94 -17.60 -10.80
CA HIS A 477 12.03 -18.60 -10.28
C HIS A 477 10.57 -18.17 -10.38
N GLN A 478 10.30 -16.89 -10.17
CA GLN A 478 8.96 -16.35 -9.98
C GLN A 478 8.88 -14.93 -10.52
N HIS A 479 7.91 -14.69 -11.40
CA HIS A 479 7.51 -13.36 -11.82
C HIS A 479 6.11 -13.08 -11.28
N LYS A 480 5.98 -12.08 -10.40
CA LYS A 480 4.73 -11.84 -9.66
C LYS A 480 4.26 -13.15 -9.00
N LYS A 481 3.03 -13.59 -9.24
CA LYS A 481 2.52 -14.89 -8.74
C LYS A 481 2.75 -16.08 -9.68
N THR A 482 3.48 -15.89 -10.78
CA THR A 482 3.69 -16.91 -11.81
C THR A 482 5.08 -17.55 -11.67
N PRO A 483 5.16 -18.87 -11.39
CA PRO A 483 6.42 -19.59 -11.49
C PRO A 483 6.94 -19.60 -12.93
N ARG A 484 8.22 -19.28 -13.14
CA ARG A 484 8.88 -19.28 -14.47
C ARG A 484 9.57 -20.60 -14.83
N LEU A 485 9.68 -21.52 -13.86
CA LEU A 485 10.23 -22.86 -14.04
C LEU A 485 11.60 -22.88 -14.75
N ARG A 486 12.53 -22.00 -14.36
CA ARG A 486 13.89 -22.05 -14.87
C ARG A 486 14.51 -23.45 -14.67
N ARG A 487 15.43 -23.82 -15.57
CA ARG A 487 16.18 -25.08 -15.44
C ARG A 487 16.85 -25.16 -14.07
N LEU A 488 16.63 -26.28 -13.40
CA LEU A 488 17.19 -26.55 -12.07
C LEU A 488 18.70 -26.82 -12.22
N ARG A 489 19.51 -26.16 -11.37
CA ARG A 489 20.97 -26.28 -11.32
C ARG A 489 21.47 -26.82 -9.98
N SER A 490 20.55 -27.12 -9.07
CA SER A 490 20.86 -27.56 -7.71
C SER A 490 21.18 -29.06 -7.62
N TRP A 491 21.02 -29.80 -8.72
CA TRP A 491 21.39 -31.18 -8.91
C TRP A 491 21.86 -31.42 -10.35
#